data_AF-A0A7Y9WIW8-F1
#
_entry.id   AF-A0A7Y9WIW8-F1
#
_cell.length_a   1.000
_cell.length_b   1.000
_cell.length_c   1.000
_cell.angle_alpha   90.00
_cell.angle_beta   90.00
_cell.angle_gamma   90.00
#
_symmetry.space_group_name_H-M   'P 1'
#
loop_
_entity.id
_entity.type
_entity.pdbx_description
1 polymer ?
#
loop_
_entity_poly.entity_id
_entity_poly.type
_entity_poly.pdbx_seq_one_letter_code
_entity_poly.pdbx_strand_id
1 'polypeptide(L)'
;MNWFPRSPRLQRFLAVTACTTLLAACLPTDIVLGPNDTSARVRFRFVGEGSDNVLQYTQAPCHFKMDRATRSLAFITYQHKSLNLNSALNPPPKLDMPNDIPDESKLTYAEVRVKAGIPLEFGSQWSRDTGFVIYNSAKFAQFTPEPSADYEVTTGANIGKPMELSVTQLKVVDGHVERLPVAAITVPACKSL
;
A
#
# COMPACT_ATOMS: atom_id res chain seq x y z
N MET A 1 -23.39 -49.33 37.99
CA MET A 1 -23.37 -47.87 38.22
C MET A 1 -22.24 -47.27 37.41
N ASN A 2 -22.57 -46.59 36.31
CA ASN A 2 -22.01 -45.30 35.88
C ASN A 2 -22.63 -44.96 34.53
N TRP A 3 -23.62 -44.08 34.62
CA TRP A 3 -24.38 -43.48 33.54
C TRP A 3 -23.63 -42.25 33.03
N PHE A 4 -23.24 -42.23 31.75
CA PHE A 4 -23.20 -41.00 30.96
C PHE A 4 -23.39 -41.38 29.48
N PRO A 5 -24.53 -41.02 28.84
CA PRO A 5 -24.66 -41.17 27.41
C PRO A 5 -23.86 -40.06 26.73
N ARG A 6 -22.86 -40.45 25.92
CA ARG A 6 -22.20 -39.55 24.97
C ARG A 6 -23.23 -39.11 23.93
N SER A 7 -23.83 -37.95 24.12
CA SER A 7 -24.68 -37.34 23.09
C SER A 7 -23.78 -36.69 22.02
N PRO A 8 -23.84 -37.13 20.74
CA PRO A 8 -22.98 -36.60 19.67
C PRO A 8 -23.47 -35.24 19.13
N ARG A 9 -24.49 -34.63 19.75
CA ARG A 9 -25.14 -33.41 19.24
C ARG A 9 -24.51 -32.11 19.72
N LEU A 10 -23.71 -32.11 20.79
CA LEU A 10 -23.07 -30.89 21.29
C LEU A 10 -21.74 -30.52 20.58
N GLN A 11 -21.08 -31.45 19.89
CA GLN A 11 -19.80 -31.17 19.21
C GLN A 11 -19.94 -30.38 17.89
N ARG A 12 -21.15 -30.30 17.31
CA ARG A 12 -21.35 -29.60 16.03
C ARG A 12 -21.53 -28.08 16.17
N PHE A 13 -21.80 -27.57 17.37
CA PHE A 13 -21.98 -26.13 17.58
C PHE A 13 -20.69 -25.34 17.82
N LEU A 14 -19.56 -26.02 18.11
CA LEU A 14 -18.27 -25.34 18.31
C LEU A 14 -17.39 -25.27 17.05
N ALA A 15 -17.73 -26.00 15.99
CA ALA A 15 -16.93 -26.00 14.75
C ALA A 15 -17.28 -24.84 13.80
N VAL A 16 -18.46 -24.23 13.93
CA VAL A 16 -18.90 -23.15 13.03
C VAL A 16 -18.37 -21.78 13.47
N THR A 17 -18.12 -21.57 14.76
CA THR A 17 -17.58 -20.31 15.31
C THR A 17 -16.07 -20.14 15.15
N ALA A 18 -15.33 -21.22 14.88
CA ALA A 18 -13.88 -21.17 14.68
C ALA A 18 -13.48 -20.78 13.24
N CYS A 19 -14.41 -20.84 12.28
CA CYS A 19 -14.11 -20.55 10.87
C CYS A 19 -14.31 -19.07 10.49
N THR A 20 -15.12 -18.33 11.25
CA THR A 20 -15.37 -16.89 11.01
C THR A 20 -14.30 -15.97 11.60
N THR A 21 -13.48 -16.44 12.55
CA THR A 21 -12.41 -15.62 13.15
C THR A 21 -11.10 -15.63 12.36
N LEU A 22 -10.90 -16.57 11.43
CA LEU A 22 -9.70 -16.63 10.58
C LEU A 22 -9.75 -15.70 9.36
N LEU A 23 -10.91 -15.15 9.01
CA LEU A 23 -11.07 -14.21 7.89
C LEU A 23 -10.79 -12.75 8.27
N ALA A 24 -10.53 -12.45 9.55
CA ALA A 24 -10.48 -11.08 10.06
C ALA A 24 -9.10 -10.38 9.93
N ALA A 25 -8.08 -11.00 9.32
CA ALA A 25 -6.71 -10.48 9.37
C ALA A 25 -6.14 -9.97 8.03
N CYS A 26 -6.86 -10.09 6.91
CA CYS A 26 -6.39 -9.53 5.63
C CYS A 26 -6.80 -8.06 5.52
N LEU A 27 -5.82 -7.16 5.34
CA LEU A 27 -6.08 -5.78 4.94
C LEU A 27 -6.75 -5.78 3.55
N PRO A 28 -7.87 -5.07 3.35
CA PRO A 28 -8.47 -5.00 2.03
C PRO A 28 -7.53 -4.29 1.06
N THR A 29 -7.52 -4.73 -0.19
CA THR A 29 -6.76 -4.10 -1.30
C THR A 29 -7.66 -3.29 -2.21
N ASP A 30 -8.95 -3.59 -2.26
CA ASP A 30 -9.90 -2.94 -3.15
C ASP A 30 -10.51 -1.69 -2.52
N ILE A 31 -10.85 -0.73 -3.37
CA ILE A 31 -11.60 0.46 -2.98
C ILE A 31 -13.10 0.17 -3.00
N VAL A 32 -13.81 0.67 -1.99
CA VAL A 32 -15.27 0.70 -1.98
C VAL A 32 -15.73 2.08 -2.46
N LEU A 33 -16.35 2.13 -3.64
CA LEU A 33 -16.93 3.35 -4.24
C LEU A 33 -18.46 3.30 -4.12
N GLY A 34 -19.05 4.37 -3.64
CA GLY A 34 -20.50 4.60 -3.72
C GLY A 34 -20.93 5.09 -5.11
N PRO A 35 -22.25 5.14 -5.39
CA PRO A 35 -22.79 5.53 -6.70
C PRO A 35 -22.38 6.93 -7.18
N ASN A 36 -22.06 7.84 -6.25
CA ASN A 36 -21.69 9.22 -6.53
C ASN A 36 -20.21 9.51 -6.23
N ASP A 37 -19.43 8.49 -5.85
CA ASP A 37 -18.02 8.68 -5.56
C ASP A 37 -17.24 8.83 -6.88
N THR A 38 -16.36 9.82 -6.92
CA THR A 38 -15.36 9.94 -7.99
C THR A 38 -14.07 9.24 -7.57
N SER A 39 -13.26 8.84 -8.56
CA SER A 39 -12.00 8.16 -8.31
C SER A 39 -10.86 8.76 -9.13
N ALA A 40 -9.65 8.56 -8.65
CA ALA A 40 -8.39 8.81 -9.36
C ALA A 40 -7.59 7.52 -9.44
N ARG A 41 -6.61 7.46 -10.34
CA ARG A 41 -5.63 6.37 -10.36
C ARG A 41 -4.31 6.88 -9.79
N VAL A 42 -3.69 6.06 -8.95
CA VAL A 42 -2.39 6.36 -8.34
C VAL A 42 -1.46 5.21 -8.59
N ARG A 43 -0.31 5.52 -9.20
CA ARG A 43 0.85 4.66 -9.30
C ARG A 43 1.72 4.88 -8.07
N PHE A 44 1.97 3.83 -7.30
CA PHE A 44 3.00 3.83 -6.25
C PHE A 44 4.24 3.17 -6.82
N ARG A 45 5.35 3.91 -6.84
CA ARG A 45 6.63 3.46 -7.41
C ARG A 45 7.70 3.46 -6.33
N PHE A 46 8.46 2.38 -6.27
CA PHE A 46 9.57 2.24 -5.33
C PHE A 46 10.91 2.38 -6.05
N VAL A 47 11.72 3.34 -5.61
CA VAL A 47 13.08 3.61 -6.11
C VAL A 47 14.07 3.31 -4.97
N GLY A 48 14.56 2.08 -4.93
CA GLY A 48 15.41 1.61 -3.84
C GLY A 48 15.68 0.12 -3.89
N GLU A 49 16.06 -0.46 -2.75
CA GLU A 49 16.19 -1.91 -2.57
C GLU A 49 15.48 -2.35 -1.29
N GLY A 50 14.78 -3.47 -1.32
CA GLY A 50 14.02 -4.02 -0.20
C GLY A 50 12.54 -4.20 -0.54
N SER A 51 11.71 -4.07 0.49
CA SER A 51 10.26 -4.14 0.38
C SER A 51 9.65 -2.82 0.81
N ASP A 52 8.74 -2.29 0.01
CA ASP A 52 7.91 -1.13 0.34
C ASP A 52 6.45 -1.56 0.43
N ASN A 53 5.82 -1.26 1.57
CA ASN A 53 4.40 -1.45 1.78
C ASN A 53 3.74 -0.09 1.94
N VAL A 54 2.92 0.28 0.96
CA VAL A 54 2.15 1.52 0.99
C VAL A 54 0.76 1.22 1.53
N LEU A 55 0.41 1.89 2.61
CA LEU A 55 -0.81 1.68 3.38
C LEU A 55 -1.62 2.96 3.44
N GLN A 56 -2.95 2.83 3.32
CA GLN A 56 -3.89 3.93 3.53
C GLN A 56 -4.25 4.01 5.01
N TYR A 57 -4.41 5.24 5.52
CA TYR A 57 -4.81 5.52 6.89
C TYR A 57 -6.05 6.41 6.93
N THR A 58 -6.71 6.40 8.09
CA THR A 58 -7.68 7.46 8.44
C THR A 58 -6.92 8.71 8.83
N GLN A 59 -7.42 9.87 8.43
CA GLN A 59 -6.78 11.15 8.71
C GLN A 59 -6.52 11.36 10.20
N ALA A 60 -5.27 11.69 10.54
CA ALA A 60 -4.82 11.94 11.90
C ALA A 60 -3.75 13.06 11.94
N PRO A 61 -3.58 13.75 13.08
CA PRO A 61 -2.52 14.76 13.24
C PRO A 61 -1.09 14.19 13.15
N CYS A 62 -0.94 12.90 13.46
CA CYS A 62 0.31 12.16 13.37
C CYS A 62 0.00 10.66 13.26
N HIS A 63 1.01 9.88 12.84
CA HIS A 63 0.91 8.42 12.82
C HIS A 63 2.00 7.71 13.61
N PHE A 64 1.65 6.58 14.24
CA PHE A 64 2.61 5.56 14.62
C PHE A 64 2.75 4.53 13.50
N LYS A 65 3.94 3.90 13.38
CA LYS A 65 4.15 2.77 12.45
C LYS A 65 3.14 1.62 12.67
N MET A 66 2.72 1.45 13.92
CA MET A 66 1.78 0.40 14.35
C MET A 66 0.30 0.79 14.19
N ASP A 67 0.00 2.01 13.72
CA ASP A 67 -1.38 2.40 13.48
C ASP A 67 -2.05 1.46 12.49
N ARG A 68 -3.33 1.20 12.74
CA ARG A 68 -4.11 0.30 11.90
C ARG A 68 -4.40 0.98 10.56
N ALA A 69 -3.80 0.45 9.50
CA ALA A 69 -4.15 0.82 8.13
C ALA A 69 -5.60 0.43 7.81
N THR A 70 -6.26 1.24 6.99
CA THR A 70 -7.61 0.95 6.49
C THR A 70 -7.58 0.10 5.23
N ARG A 71 -6.47 0.16 4.47
CA ARG A 71 -6.31 -0.52 3.19
C ARG A 71 -4.83 -0.68 2.83
N SER A 72 -4.46 -1.76 2.13
CA SER A 72 -3.16 -1.86 1.45
C SER A 72 -3.27 -1.26 0.06
N LEU A 73 -2.42 -0.28 -0.25
CA LEU A 73 -2.39 0.42 -1.55
C LEU A 73 -1.35 -0.19 -2.49
N ALA A 74 -0.20 -0.60 -1.97
CA ALA A 74 0.82 -1.27 -2.77
C ALA A 74 1.72 -2.13 -1.89
N PHE A 75 2.18 -3.26 -2.42
CA PHE A 75 3.30 -4.01 -1.86
C PHE A 75 4.30 -4.29 -2.98
N ILE A 76 5.49 -3.72 -2.85
CA ILE A 76 6.52 -3.75 -3.88
C ILE A 76 7.78 -4.34 -3.26
N THR A 77 8.23 -5.48 -3.77
CA THR A 77 9.55 -6.03 -3.41
C THR A 77 10.45 -5.85 -4.61
N TYR A 78 11.57 -5.18 -4.40
CA TYR A 78 12.57 -5.01 -5.44
C TYR A 78 13.98 -5.10 -4.89
N GLN A 79 14.78 -5.93 -5.55
CA GLN A 79 16.20 -6.03 -5.34
C GLN A 79 16.89 -6.01 -6.70
N HIS A 80 17.87 -5.12 -6.83
CA HIS A 80 18.64 -5.00 -8.05
C HIS A 80 19.51 -6.26 -8.24
N LYS A 81 19.62 -6.76 -9.48
CA LYS A 81 20.40 -7.97 -9.83
C LYS A 81 19.98 -9.25 -9.09
N SER A 82 18.79 -9.33 -8.50
CA SER A 82 18.28 -10.57 -7.93
C SER A 82 16.99 -11.04 -8.62
N LEU A 83 16.68 -12.33 -8.42
CA LEU A 83 15.39 -12.89 -8.84
C LEU A 83 14.31 -12.36 -7.89
N ASN A 84 13.53 -11.40 -8.39
CA ASN A 84 12.37 -10.83 -7.70
C ASN A 84 11.17 -11.81 -7.75
N LEU A 85 11.37 -13.05 -7.29
CA LEU A 85 10.46 -14.18 -7.49
C LEU A 85 9.07 -13.91 -6.89
N ASN A 86 9.03 -13.27 -5.71
CA ASN A 86 7.76 -12.92 -5.05
C ASN A 86 6.91 -11.98 -5.91
N SER A 87 7.53 -10.92 -6.46
CA SER A 87 6.85 -9.98 -7.35
C SER A 87 6.58 -10.58 -8.73
N ALA A 88 7.38 -11.54 -9.20
CA ALA A 88 7.10 -12.25 -10.44
C ALA A 88 5.90 -13.19 -10.33
N LEU A 89 5.74 -13.88 -9.19
CA LEU A 89 4.63 -14.81 -8.94
C LEU A 89 3.32 -14.07 -8.63
N ASN A 90 3.41 -12.93 -7.94
CA ASN A 90 2.28 -12.06 -7.65
C ASN A 90 2.61 -10.64 -8.13
N PRO A 91 2.47 -10.37 -9.44
CA PRO A 91 2.78 -9.05 -9.99
C PRO A 91 1.90 -7.98 -9.34
N PRO A 92 2.44 -6.79 -9.05
CA PRO A 92 1.64 -5.69 -8.56
C PRO A 92 0.52 -5.32 -9.55
N PRO A 93 -0.65 -4.86 -9.05
CA PRO A 93 -1.79 -4.50 -9.89
C PRO A 93 -1.45 -3.39 -10.88
N LYS A 94 -2.12 -3.41 -12.04
CA LYS A 94 -1.97 -2.44 -13.14
C LYS A 94 -3.34 -1.94 -13.58
N LEU A 95 -3.42 -0.67 -13.96
CA LEU A 95 -4.62 0.02 -14.42
C LEU A 95 -4.38 0.77 -15.74
N ASP A 96 -3.32 0.41 -16.46
CA ASP A 96 -2.88 1.00 -17.73
C ASP A 96 -2.82 2.54 -17.65
N MET A 97 -2.17 3.06 -16.60
CA MET A 97 -1.87 4.49 -16.50
C MET A 97 -0.80 4.88 -17.55
N PRO A 98 -0.77 6.15 -17.99
CA PRO A 98 0.27 6.64 -18.88
C PRO A 98 1.67 6.29 -18.36
N ASN A 99 2.53 5.77 -19.23
CA ASN A 99 3.86 5.33 -18.84
C ASN A 99 4.90 5.77 -19.86
N ASP A 100 5.90 6.49 -19.36
CA ASP A 100 7.08 6.95 -20.08
C ASP A 100 8.37 6.51 -19.39
N ILE A 101 8.27 5.65 -18.36
CA ILE A 101 9.45 5.15 -17.64
C ILE A 101 10.12 4.09 -18.53
N PRO A 102 11.30 4.37 -19.10
CA PRO A 102 12.00 3.42 -19.95
C PRO A 102 12.66 2.35 -19.07
N ASP A 103 12.64 1.11 -19.53
CA ASP A 103 13.40 -0.03 -18.97
C ASP A 103 13.15 -0.39 -17.50
N GLU A 104 12.19 0.24 -16.82
CA GLU A 104 11.82 -0.17 -15.47
C GLU A 104 10.92 -1.39 -15.49
N SER A 105 11.36 -2.41 -14.78
CA SER A 105 10.57 -3.60 -14.53
C SER A 105 9.22 -3.19 -13.98
N LYS A 106 8.14 -3.68 -14.60
CA LYS A 106 6.76 -3.51 -14.11
C LYS A 106 6.58 -4.00 -12.67
N LEU A 107 7.56 -4.70 -12.10
CA LEU A 107 7.60 -5.14 -10.72
C LEU A 107 7.91 -4.01 -9.71
N THR A 108 8.38 -2.85 -10.16
CA THR A 108 8.83 -1.73 -9.30
C THR A 108 7.72 -0.75 -8.91
N TYR A 109 6.50 -0.96 -9.44
CA TYR A 109 5.37 -0.09 -9.15
C TYR A 109 4.06 -0.87 -9.07
N ALA A 110 3.05 -0.31 -8.43
CA ALA A 110 1.67 -0.79 -8.41
C ALA A 110 0.74 0.36 -8.81
N GLU A 111 -0.37 0.06 -9.47
CA GLU A 111 -1.39 1.05 -9.83
C GLU A 111 -2.71 0.69 -9.16
N VAL A 112 -3.31 1.65 -8.46
CA VAL A 112 -4.56 1.45 -7.73
C VAL A 112 -5.52 2.61 -7.91
N ARG A 113 -6.81 2.34 -7.71
CA ARG A 113 -7.85 3.37 -7.64
C ARG A 113 -8.00 3.88 -6.21
N VAL A 114 -8.16 5.19 -6.07
CA VAL A 114 -8.43 5.89 -4.79
C VAL A 114 -9.64 6.80 -4.95
N LYS A 115 -10.29 7.18 -3.83
CA LYS A 115 -11.37 8.18 -3.87
C LYS A 115 -10.78 9.53 -4.23
N ALA A 116 -11.44 10.24 -5.13
CA ALA A 116 -11.06 11.60 -5.51
C ALA A 116 -11.88 12.65 -4.75
N GLY A 117 -11.34 13.87 -4.67
CA GLY A 117 -11.98 15.01 -4.00
C GLY A 117 -11.93 15.00 -2.46
N ILE A 118 -11.33 13.95 -1.86
CA ILE A 118 -11.05 13.87 -0.43
C ILE A 118 -9.56 13.61 -0.19
N PRO A 119 -8.96 14.08 0.91
CA PRO A 119 -7.54 13.84 1.14
C PRO A 119 -7.25 12.35 1.34
N LEU A 120 -6.34 11.83 0.53
CA LEU A 120 -5.74 10.51 0.65
C LEU A 120 -4.57 10.62 1.63
N GLU A 121 -4.74 10.05 2.82
CA GLU A 121 -3.67 9.90 3.80
C GLU A 121 -3.07 8.50 3.71
N PHE A 122 -1.76 8.44 3.58
CA PHE A 122 -1.05 7.19 3.37
C PHE A 122 0.33 7.21 4.01
N GLY A 123 0.88 6.02 4.25
CA GLY A 123 2.23 5.81 4.73
C GLY A 123 2.93 4.77 3.89
N SER A 124 4.18 5.04 3.56
CA SER A 124 5.08 4.07 2.95
C SER A 124 5.99 3.51 4.05
N GLN A 125 5.99 2.19 4.18
CA GLN A 125 6.77 1.44 5.15
C GLN A 125 7.80 0.60 4.43
N TRP A 126 9.05 1.05 4.50
CA TRP A 126 10.17 0.38 3.85
C TRP A 126 10.90 -0.53 4.83
N SER A 127 11.30 -1.71 4.34
CA SER A 127 12.22 -2.60 5.04
C SER A 127 13.25 -3.21 4.10
N ARG A 128 14.44 -3.49 4.64
CA ARG A 128 15.48 -4.24 3.93
C ARG A 128 16.24 -5.13 4.90
N ASP A 129 16.30 -6.42 4.57
CA ASP A 129 17.08 -7.40 5.30
C ASP A 129 18.42 -7.64 4.60
N THR A 130 19.49 -7.74 5.39
CA THR A 130 20.86 -8.06 4.96
C THR A 130 21.30 -9.46 5.37
N GLY A 131 20.41 -10.24 6.00
CA GLY A 131 20.68 -11.53 6.62
C GLY A 131 21.14 -11.45 8.07
N PHE A 132 21.65 -10.28 8.51
CA PHE A 132 22.12 -10.04 9.87
C PHE A 132 21.36 -8.92 10.58
N VAL A 133 20.94 -7.91 9.81
CA VAL A 133 20.26 -6.72 10.31
C VAL A 133 19.07 -6.41 9.39
N ILE A 134 17.94 -6.13 10.02
CA ILE A 134 16.73 -5.63 9.36
C ILE A 134 16.66 -4.12 9.56
N TYR A 135 16.79 -3.38 8.46
CA TYR A 135 16.58 -1.94 8.40
C TYR A 135 15.11 -1.66 8.12
N ASN A 136 14.55 -0.66 8.81
CA ASN A 136 13.17 -0.26 8.62
C ASN A 136 13.03 1.26 8.67
N SER A 137 12.14 1.82 7.87
CA SER A 137 11.73 3.23 7.95
C SER A 137 10.27 3.38 7.56
N ALA A 138 9.66 4.50 7.95
CA ALA A 138 8.32 4.84 7.54
C ALA A 138 8.20 6.35 7.32
N LYS A 139 7.42 6.74 6.31
CA LYS A 139 7.11 8.14 6.04
C LYS A 139 5.65 8.26 5.63
N PHE A 140 4.97 9.27 6.17
CA PHE A 140 3.54 9.49 5.99
C PHE A 140 3.30 10.80 5.27
N ALA A 141 2.31 10.81 4.40
CA ALA A 141 1.95 11.97 3.62
C ALA A 141 0.45 11.97 3.32
N GLN A 142 -0.03 13.15 2.93
CA GLN A 142 -1.40 13.37 2.51
C GLN A 142 -1.44 14.28 1.28
N PHE A 143 -2.32 13.98 0.33
CA PHE A 143 -2.70 14.88 -0.75
C PHE A 143 -4.14 14.60 -1.19
N THR A 144 -4.77 15.53 -1.91
CA THR A 144 -6.15 15.37 -2.41
C THR A 144 -6.13 15.12 -3.91
N PRO A 145 -6.38 13.89 -4.37
CA PRO A 145 -6.42 13.59 -5.80
C PRO A 145 -7.69 14.15 -6.46
N GLU A 146 -7.52 14.78 -7.62
CA GLU A 146 -8.62 15.25 -8.47
C GLU A 146 -9.34 14.09 -9.20
N PRO A 147 -10.66 14.22 -9.49
CA PRO A 147 -11.41 13.22 -10.24
C PRO A 147 -10.80 12.88 -11.60
N SER A 148 -10.71 11.59 -11.91
CA SER A 148 -10.20 11.06 -13.18
C SER A 148 -8.75 11.43 -13.52
N ALA A 149 -7.99 11.99 -12.56
CA ALA A 149 -6.58 12.27 -12.74
C ALA A 149 -5.70 11.05 -12.42
N ASP A 150 -4.52 11.05 -13.04
CA ASP A 150 -3.47 10.05 -12.83
C ASP A 150 -2.34 10.66 -12.00
N TYR A 151 -1.90 9.96 -10.97
CA TYR A 151 -0.81 10.40 -10.10
C TYR A 151 0.27 9.35 -9.99
N GLU A 152 1.51 9.77 -9.77
CA GLU A 152 2.63 8.92 -9.36
C GLU A 152 3.14 9.39 -8.00
N VAL A 153 3.09 8.48 -7.03
CA VAL A 153 3.72 8.60 -5.73
C VAL A 153 5.02 7.81 -5.80
N THR A 154 6.15 8.49 -5.62
CA THR A 154 7.46 7.86 -5.62
C THR A 154 8.01 7.79 -4.21
N THR A 155 8.35 6.58 -3.77
CA THR A 155 9.08 6.33 -2.54
C THR A 155 10.55 6.07 -2.87
N GLY A 156 11.44 6.91 -2.38
CA GLY A 156 12.89 6.69 -2.41
C GLY A 156 13.39 6.18 -1.05
N ALA A 157 14.01 5.00 -1.00
CA ALA A 157 14.58 4.50 0.25
C ALA A 157 15.83 3.63 0.04
N ASN A 158 16.83 3.82 0.91
CA ASN A 158 18.03 3.00 0.94
C ASN A 158 18.69 3.05 2.32
N ILE A 159 19.54 2.07 2.64
CA ILE A 159 20.29 2.03 3.90
C ILE A 159 21.17 3.28 3.99
N GLY A 160 21.12 3.96 5.15
CA GLY A 160 21.92 5.15 5.43
C GLY A 160 21.41 6.43 4.78
N LYS A 161 20.26 6.40 4.08
CA LYS A 161 19.62 7.60 3.50
C LYS A 161 18.23 7.82 4.12
N PRO A 162 17.84 9.09 4.37
CA PRO A 162 16.46 9.41 4.72
C PRO A 162 15.49 8.93 3.63
N MET A 163 14.29 8.56 4.05
CA MET A 163 13.23 8.18 3.14
C MET A 163 12.64 9.42 2.44
N GLU A 164 12.54 9.35 1.12
CA GLU A 164 11.98 10.40 0.28
C GLU A 164 10.60 9.98 -0.23
N LEU A 165 9.70 10.95 -0.30
CA LEU A 165 8.33 10.72 -0.76
C LEU A 165 7.93 11.94 -1.59
N SER A 166 7.56 11.71 -2.84
CA SER A 166 7.11 12.75 -3.75
C SER A 166 5.82 12.33 -4.45
N VAL A 167 5.00 13.31 -4.82
CA VAL A 167 3.75 13.11 -5.55
C VAL A 167 3.80 13.97 -6.80
N THR A 168 3.46 13.37 -7.93
CA THR A 168 3.34 14.05 -9.22
C THR A 168 2.03 13.67 -9.89
N GLN A 169 1.43 14.60 -10.62
CA GLN A 169 0.33 14.33 -11.53
C GLN A 169 0.91 13.96 -12.89
N LEU A 170 0.43 12.88 -13.48
CA LEU A 170 0.77 12.45 -14.81
C LEU A 170 -0.23 13.07 -15.79
N LYS A 171 0.25 13.84 -16.76
CA LYS A 171 -0.57 14.37 -17.86
C LYS A 171 -0.02 13.90 -19.19
N VAL A 172 -0.91 13.57 -20.13
CA VAL A 172 -0.51 13.28 -21.50
C VAL A 172 -0.69 14.55 -22.32
N VAL A 173 0.41 15.12 -22.80
CA VAL A 173 0.46 16.32 -23.64
C VAL A 173 1.20 15.94 -24.91
N ASP A 174 0.55 16.11 -26.07
CA ASP A 174 1.11 15.77 -27.39
C ASP A 174 1.70 14.34 -27.48
N GLY A 175 1.08 13.38 -26.79
CA GLY A 175 1.52 11.98 -26.77
C GLY A 175 2.67 11.68 -25.82
N HIS A 176 3.18 12.67 -25.09
CA HIS A 176 4.22 12.53 -24.07
C HIS A 176 3.63 12.62 -22.66
N VAL A 177 4.22 11.89 -21.71
CA VAL A 177 3.84 11.99 -20.30
C VAL A 177 4.63 13.13 -19.64
N GLU A 178 3.92 14.15 -19.19
CA GLU A 178 4.45 15.21 -18.35
C GLU A 178 4.16 14.90 -16.88
N ARG A 179 5.15 15.17 -16.01
CA ARG A 179 5.02 15.05 -14.55
C ARG A 179 4.93 16.43 -13.92
N LEU A 180 3.77 16.78 -13.39
CA LEU A 180 3.57 18.03 -12.67
C LEU A 180 3.70 17.77 -11.16
N PRO A 181 4.54 18.53 -10.43
CA PRO A 181 4.67 18.35 -8.98
C PRO A 181 3.34 18.66 -8.28
N VAL A 182 2.95 17.80 -7.35
CA VAL A 182 1.77 17.98 -6.49
C VAL A 182 2.25 18.24 -5.07
N ALA A 183 1.72 19.29 -4.45
CA ALA A 183 1.99 19.57 -3.05
C ALA A 183 1.39 18.46 -2.18
N ALA A 184 2.26 17.71 -1.49
CA ALA A 184 1.87 16.75 -0.48
C ALA A 184 2.24 17.28 0.91
N ILE A 185 1.33 17.13 1.86
CA ILE A 185 1.56 17.49 3.25
C ILE A 185 2.27 16.30 3.90
N THR A 186 3.44 16.53 4.50
CA THR A 186 4.09 15.51 5.33
C THR A 186 3.30 15.36 6.62
N VAL A 187 2.84 14.14 6.91
CA VAL A 187 2.18 13.82 8.17
C VAL A 187 3.27 13.36 9.14
N PRO A 188 3.43 14.01 10.32
CA PRO A 188 4.51 13.67 11.23
C PRO A 188 4.29 12.29 11.87
N ALA A 189 5.41 11.64 12.22
CA ALA A 189 5.34 10.52 13.14
C ALA A 189 4.96 11.03 14.54
N CYS A 190 4.09 10.31 15.25
CA CYS A 190 3.76 10.66 16.62
C CYS A 190 4.99 10.53 17.53
N LYS A 191 5.15 11.46 18.47
CA LYS A 191 6.15 11.31 19.54
C LYS A 191 5.67 10.24 20.51
N SER A 192 6.53 9.28 20.87
CA SER A 192 6.26 8.44 22.03
C SER A 192 6.27 9.33 23.27
N LEU A 193 5.21 9.26 24.07
CA LEU A 193 5.12 9.92 25.38
C LEU A 193 6.12 9.32 26.36
#